data_AF-A0A7K0C1A0-F1
#
_entry.id   AF-A0A7K0C1A0-F1
#
_cell.length_a   1.000
_cell.length_b   1.000
_cell.length_c   1.000
_cell.angle_alpha   90.00
_cell.angle_beta   90.00
_cell.angle_gamma   90.00
#
_symmetry.space_group_name_H-M   'P 1'
#
loop_
_entity.id
_entity.type
_entity.pdbx_description
1 polymer ?
#
loop_
_entity_poly.entity_id
_entity_poly.type
_entity_poly.pdbx_seq_one_letter_code
_entity_poly.pdbx_strand_id
1 'polypeptide(L)' 'MIRLVKVRLSGDPADVDVLAELIGEHAEVVDVSTDYANRRAPGVRRYLTIAVTGQAPPPAG' A
#
# COMPACT_ATOMS: atom_id res chain seq x y z
N MET A 1 0.15 19.91 5.23
CA MET A 1 -0.05 19.31 3.88
C MET A 1 0.06 17.81 4.04
N ILE A 2 -0.97 17.04 3.65
CA ILE A 2 -0.92 15.57 3.70
C ILE A 2 -0.23 15.10 2.42
N ARG A 3 0.79 14.26 2.56
CA ARG A 3 1.49 13.62 1.43
C ARG A 3 0.87 12.25 1.22
N LEU A 4 0.52 11.91 -0.02
CA LEU A 4 -0.08 10.61 -0.35
C LEU A 4 0.94 9.75 -1.09
N VAL A 5 1.08 8.49 -0.66
CA VAL A 5 1.91 7.48 -1.33
C VAL A 5 1.03 6.34 -1.79
N LYS A 6 1.22 5.89 -3.04
CA LYS A 6 0.58 4.68 -3.55
C LYS A 6 1.51 3.48 -3.41
N VAL A 7 1.06 2.46 -2.70
CA VAL A 7 1.78 1.19 -2.52
C VAL A 7 1.05 0.10 -3.30
N ARG A 8 1.82 -0.75 -3.98
CA ARG A 8 1.30 -1.90 -4.74
C ARG A 8 1.69 -3.18 -4.03
N LEU A 9 0.69 -3.93 -3.58
CA LEU A 9 0.86 -5.29 -3.10
C LEU A 9 0.57 -6.26 -4.25
N SER A 10 1.34 -7.33 -4.37
CA SER A 10 1.12 -8.36 -5.39
C SER A 10 1.59 -9.71 -4.88
N GLY A 11 0.75 -10.73 -4.99
CA GLY A 11 1.03 -12.04 -4.42
C GLY A 11 -0.22 -12.91 -4.34
N ASP A 12 -0.17 -13.93 -3.50
CA ASP A 12 -1.35 -14.72 -3.13
C ASP A 12 -2.42 -13.80 -2.49
N PRO A 13 -3.72 -13.98 -2.80
CA PRO A 13 -4.77 -13.14 -2.24
C PRO A 13 -4.78 -13.08 -0.71
N ALA A 14 -4.58 -14.22 -0.03
CA ALA A 14 -4.63 -14.27 1.43
C ALA A 14 -3.45 -13.51 2.05
N ASP A 15 -2.26 -13.65 1.48
CA ASP A 15 -1.07 -12.91 1.94
C ASP A 15 -1.20 -11.40 1.67
N VAL A 16 -1.83 -11.03 0.55
CA VAL A 16 -2.11 -9.63 0.20
C VAL A 16 -3.10 -9.00 1.18
N ASP A 17 -4.13 -9.75 1.58
CA ASP A 17 -5.11 -9.32 2.60
C ASP A 17 -4.42 -9.07 3.95
N VAL A 18 -3.69 -10.08 4.45
CA VAL A 18 -2.97 -9.99 5.74
C VAL A 18 -2.00 -8.81 5.75
N LEU A 19 -1.24 -8.61 4.67
CA LEU A 19 -0.27 -7.52 4.62
C LEU A 19 -0.94 -6.14 4.50
N ALA A 20 -2.09 -6.05 3.80
CA ALA A 20 -2.85 -4.81 3.74
C ALA A 20 -3.40 -4.40 5.11
N GLU A 21 -3.90 -5.37 5.89
CA GLU A 21 -4.35 -5.16 7.26
C GLU A 21 -3.20 -4.69 8.17
N LEU A 22 -2.06 -5.40 8.15
CA LEU A 22 -0.88 -5.02 8.93
C LEU A 22 -0.38 -3.61 8.61
N ILE A 23 -0.43 -3.20 7.34
CA ILE A 23 -0.11 -1.83 6.95
C ILE A 23 -1.13 -0.84 7.53
N GLY A 24 -2.42 -1.17 7.51
CA GLY A 24 -3.48 -0.35 8.11
C GLY A 24 -3.36 -0.18 9.63
N GLU A 25 -2.77 -1.15 10.34
CA GLU A 25 -2.48 -1.03 11.78
C GLU A 25 -1.36 -0.02 12.08
N HIS A 26 -0.45 0.20 11.13
CA HIS A 26 0.75 1.04 11.31
C HIS A 26 0.75 2.34 10.50
N ALA A 27 -0.18 2.51 9.57
CA ALA A 27 -0.25 3.67 8.69
C ALA A 27 -1.70 4.04 8.35
N GLU A 28 -1.94 5.32 8.10
CA GLU A 28 -3.24 5.82 7.68
C GLU A 28 -3.50 5.46 6.21
N VAL A 29 -4.18 4.34 5.99
CA VAL A 29 -4.64 3.92 4.66
C VAL A 29 -5.95 4.65 4.34
N VAL A 30 -5.92 5.53 3.33
CA VAL A 30 -7.06 6.37 2.95
C VAL A 30 -7.91 5.78 1.82
N ASP A 31 -7.35 4.85 1.06
CA ASP A 31 -8.05 4.17 -0.04
C ASP A 31 -7.42 2.80 -0.33
N VAL A 32 -8.26 1.84 -0.71
CA VAL A 32 -7.88 0.47 -1.07
C VAL A 32 -8.61 0.09 -2.34
N SER A 33 -7.86 -0.30 -3.37
CA SER A 33 -8.48 -0.76 -4.62
C SER A 33 -9.12 -2.14 -4.47
N THR A 34 -10.04 -2.47 -5.38
CA THR A 34 -10.37 -3.88 -5.65
C THR A 34 -9.15 -4.67 -6.13
N ASP A 35 -9.29 -5.98 -6.23
CA ASP A 35 -8.28 -6.87 -6.78
C ASP A 35 -8.19 -6.77 -8.30
N TYR A 36 -6.96 -6.74 -8.78
CA TYR A 36 -6.64 -6.88 -10.19
C TYR A 36 -5.85 -8.16 -10.39
N ALA A 37 -6.10 -8.86 -11.50
CA ALA A 37 -5.25 -9.98 -11.89
C ALA A 37 -3.80 -9.51 -12.07
N ASN A 38 -2.85 -10.24 -11.47
CA ASN A 38 -1.44 -9.98 -11.71
C ASN A 38 -1.07 -10.42 -13.14
N ARG A 39 -0.29 -9.61 -13.85
CA ARG A 39 0.01 -9.83 -15.29
C ARG A 39 1.25 -10.71 -15.53
N ARG A 40 2.12 -10.86 -14.53
CA ARG A 40 3.47 -11.46 -14.70
C ARG A 40 3.70 -12.71 -13.84
N ALA A 41 2.80 -12.99 -12.90
CA ALA A 41 2.85 -14.12 -11.99
C ALA A 41 1.42 -14.49 -11.55
N PRO A 42 1.19 -15.69 -11.02
CA PRO A 42 -0.08 -16.03 -10.36
C PRO A 42 -0.43 -15.06 -9.23
N GLY A 43 -1.72 -14.99 -8.89
CA GLY A 43 -2.23 -14.18 -7.79
C GLY A 43 -2.80 -12.81 -8.22
N VAL A 44 -2.92 -11.91 -7.25
CA VAL A 44 -3.59 -10.61 -7.40
C VAL A 44 -2.60 -9.47 -7.26
N ARG A 45 -3.08 -8.28 -7.62
CA ARG A 45 -2.46 -7.00 -7.33
C ARG A 45 -3.51 -6.09 -6.72
N ARG A 46 -3.14 -5.45 -5.61
CA ARG A 46 -3.95 -4.45 -4.92
C ARG A 46 -3.15 -3.17 -4.69
N TYR A 47 -3.84 -2.03 -4.72
CA TYR A 47 -3.24 -0.73 -4.48
C TYR A 47 -3.78 -0.14 -3.17
N LEU A 48 -2.86 0.31 -2.32
CA LEU A 48 -3.17 1.08 -1.12
C LEU A 48 -2.73 2.53 -1.34
N THR A 49 -3.58 3.48 -0.95
CA THR A 49 -3.19 4.88 -0.83
C THR A 49 -2.98 5.17 0.64
N ILE A 50 -1.77 5.61 1.00
CA ILE A 50 -1.36 5.85 2.38
C ILE A 50 -1.08 7.33 2.57
N ALA A 51 -1.67 7.92 3.61
CA ALA A 51 -1.34 9.26 4.07
C ALA A 51 -0.07 9.22 4.94
N VAL A 52 0.94 9.99 4.53
CA VAL A 52 2.18 10.18 5.27
C VAL A 52 2.04 11.46 6.07
N THR A 53 1.74 11.30 7.35
CA THR A 53 1.74 12.37 8.34
C THR A 53 3.14 12.48 8.97
N GLY A 54 3.67 13.71 9.05
CA GLY A 54 5.01 13.96 9.57
C GLY A 54 5.87 14.82 8.64
N GLN A 55 6.88 15.45 9.23
CA GLN A 55 7.84 16.30 8.52
C GLN A 55 8.72 15.42 7.62
N ALA A 56 8.91 15.81 6.36
CA ALA A 56 9.86 15.11 5.50
C ALA A 56 11.25 15.18 6.15
N PRO A 57 12.00 14.06 6.22
CA PRO A 57 13.39 14.15 6.62
C PRO A 57 14.11 15.16 5.71
N PRO A 58 15.06 15.94 6.24
CA PRO A 58 15.82 16.87 5.41
C PRO A 58 16.45 16.10 4.23
N PRO A 59 16.60 16.73 3.05
CA PRO A 59 17.26 16.08 1.92
C PRO A 59 18.62 15.56 2.38
N ALA A 60 18.94 14.32 2.03
CA ALA A 60 20.29 13.79 2.21
C ALA A 60 21.24 14.67 1.39
N GLY A 61 22.07 15.44 2.09
CA GLY A 61 23.14 16.24 1.48
C GLY A 61 24.30 15.40 0.99
#